data_AF-A0A6P2AMD5-F1
#
_entry.id   AF-A0A6P2AMD5-F1
#
_cell.length_a   1.000
_cell.length_b   1.000
_cell.length_c   1.000
_cell.angle_alpha   90.00
_cell.angle_beta   90.00
_cell.angle_gamma   90.00
#
_symmetry.space_group_name_H-M   'P 1'
#
loop_
_entity.id
_entity.type
_entity.pdbx_description
1 polymer ?
#
loop_
_entity_poly.entity_id
_entity_poly.type
_entity_poly.pdbx_seq_one_letter_code
_entity_poly.pdbx_strand_id
1 'polypeptide(L)'
;RPWLFAPLSLIPFSLWLALTFTVDRGAFARWLWDWYIAHRASGGVVFGQWGLPGYYLLLFILAFLPWFPWLWAALIYQVGAWKLPEQLPLTAWLAAGWLIYELLPSKLPSYALGAYPAVAILIAQASLMPKLTPGVRWARGLSLLLAIAFGLAVVAVGRWIPIPFWGLGLMVMVWLGGAILSHRALDQGKFQAAFNWGMVQGMLLLFCLWGIVVPLILPQLRGSQQVAAVALGENSPTAILFAEEFNLPSLALYVALGDRPFTPFAGTTAELAQALSADPAPVVISRRPEQVAQLRQQLTTIEAQPITAWFDTFGQPQTYWVLRKMAVDQ
;
A
#
# COMPACT_ATOMS: atom_id res chain seq x y z
N ARG A 1 9.10 29.37 20.93
CA ARG A 1 10.05 29.18 19.81
C ARG A 1 10.00 27.70 19.41
N PRO A 2 9.40 27.34 18.26
CA PRO A 2 9.18 25.94 17.88
C PRO A 2 10.49 25.13 17.74
N TRP A 3 11.61 25.81 17.52
CA TRP A 3 12.93 25.21 17.31
C TRP A 3 13.71 24.85 18.58
N LEU A 4 13.21 25.21 19.77
CA LEU A 4 13.94 24.97 21.03
C LEU A 4 14.21 23.48 21.25
N PHE A 5 13.29 22.61 20.81
CA PHE A 5 13.38 21.16 20.96
C PHE A 5 13.89 20.45 19.70
N ALA A 6 14.26 21.17 18.64
CA ALA A 6 14.74 20.55 17.40
C ALA A 6 16.00 19.67 17.64
N PRO A 7 17.02 20.09 18.42
CA PRO A 7 18.14 19.21 18.73
C PRO A 7 17.72 17.95 19.50
N LEU A 8 16.77 18.08 20.43
CA LEU A 8 16.26 16.94 21.20
C LEU A 8 15.52 15.93 20.33
N SER A 9 14.84 16.37 19.26
CA SER A 9 14.19 15.46 18.30
C SER A 9 15.17 14.59 17.50
N LEU A 10 16.45 14.95 17.43
CA LEU A 10 17.45 14.16 16.73
C LEU A 10 17.98 12.98 17.56
N ILE A 11 17.84 13.02 18.89
CA ILE A 11 18.40 11.99 19.79
C ILE A 11 17.93 10.58 19.43
N PRO A 12 16.61 10.30 19.27
CA PRO A 12 16.16 8.95 18.95
C PRO A 12 16.71 8.45 17.61
N PHE A 13 16.77 9.34 16.60
CA PHE A 13 17.30 9.01 15.28
C PHE A 13 18.80 8.73 15.34
N SER A 14 19.57 9.57 16.02
CA SER A 14 21.02 9.38 16.19
C SER A 14 21.36 8.10 16.95
N LEU A 15 20.59 7.77 18.00
CA LEU A 15 20.76 6.54 18.76
C LEU A 15 20.46 5.31 17.88
N TRP A 16 19.33 5.31 17.18
CA TRP A 16 18.98 4.23 16.26
C TRP A 16 20.05 4.05 15.17
N LEU A 17 20.50 5.15 14.56
CA LEU A 17 21.54 5.10 13.54
C LEU A 17 22.84 4.51 14.12
N ALA A 18 23.28 4.97 15.30
CA ALA A 18 24.46 4.43 15.96
C ALA A 18 24.36 2.92 16.21
N LEU A 19 23.20 2.43 16.65
CA LEU A 19 22.97 0.99 16.86
C LEU A 19 23.03 0.20 15.55
N THR A 20 22.43 0.70 14.47
CA THR A 20 22.50 0.01 13.16
C THR A 20 23.95 -0.14 12.66
N PHE A 21 24.78 0.89 12.87
CA PHE A 21 26.20 0.83 12.53
C PHE A 21 26.97 -0.28 13.27
N THR A 22 26.56 -0.62 14.50
CA THR A 22 27.20 -1.73 15.23
C THR A 22 26.89 -3.10 14.63
N VAL A 23 25.79 -3.25 13.89
CA VAL A 23 25.35 -4.51 13.30
C VAL A 23 26.04 -4.79 11.98
N ASP A 24 26.10 -3.81 11.08
CA ASP A 24 26.53 -4.01 9.68
C ASP A 24 27.64 -3.06 9.21
N ARG A 25 28.27 -2.35 10.15
CA ARG A 25 29.33 -1.36 9.89
C ARG A 25 28.88 -0.25 8.93
N GLY A 26 27.61 0.14 9.02
CA GLY A 26 27.03 1.25 8.26
C GLY A 26 26.75 0.92 6.79
N ALA A 27 26.66 -0.36 6.42
CA ALA A 27 26.28 -0.77 5.08
C ALA A 27 24.85 -0.30 4.75
N PHE A 28 23.90 -0.55 5.65
CA PHE A 28 22.51 -0.12 5.54
C PHE A 28 22.39 1.40 5.51
N ALA A 29 23.10 2.12 6.38
CA ALA A 29 23.04 3.58 6.43
C ALA A 29 23.52 4.22 5.11
N ARG A 30 24.60 3.71 4.53
CA ARG A 30 25.09 4.15 3.21
C ARG A 30 24.09 3.83 2.12
N TRP A 31 23.55 2.62 2.09
CA TRP A 31 22.50 2.24 1.14
C TRP A 31 21.26 3.15 1.26
N LEU A 32 20.81 3.44 2.49
CA LEU A 32 19.67 4.31 2.75
C LEU A 32 19.91 5.73 2.25
N TRP A 33 21.09 6.29 2.50
CA TRP A 33 21.44 7.60 2.00
C TRP A 33 21.61 7.61 0.48
N ASP A 34 22.51 6.79 -0.06
CA ASP A 34 22.93 6.82 -1.46
C ASP A 34 21.80 6.38 -2.39
N TRP A 35 21.26 5.18 -2.15
CA TRP A 35 20.31 4.54 -3.07
C TRP A 35 18.86 4.96 -2.79
N TYR A 36 18.47 5.15 -1.53
CA TYR A 36 17.07 5.42 -1.22
C TYR A 36 16.73 6.92 -1.20
N ILE A 37 17.59 7.77 -0.64
CA ILE A 37 17.34 9.22 -0.51
C ILE A 37 17.96 10.01 -1.67
N ALA A 38 19.29 9.94 -1.83
CA ALA A 38 20.03 10.77 -2.77
C ALA A 38 19.66 10.45 -4.21
N HIS A 39 19.66 9.17 -4.60
CA HIS A 39 19.23 8.73 -5.93
C HIS A 39 17.81 9.21 -6.27
N ARG A 40 16.88 9.18 -5.31
CA ARG A 40 15.51 9.68 -5.49
C ARG A 40 15.48 11.20 -5.69
N ALA A 41 16.22 11.94 -4.86
CA ALA A 41 16.28 13.39 -4.91
C ALA A 41 16.99 13.90 -6.18
N SER A 42 17.95 13.14 -6.72
CA SER A 42 18.70 13.46 -7.94
C SER A 42 17.96 13.07 -9.23
N GLY A 43 16.70 12.66 -9.14
CA GLY A 43 15.86 12.34 -10.30
C GLY A 43 15.78 10.86 -10.68
N GLY A 44 16.36 9.98 -9.88
CA GLY A 44 16.25 8.53 -10.04
C GLY A 44 14.87 7.98 -9.68
N VAL A 45 14.55 6.82 -10.25
CA VAL A 45 13.29 6.09 -9.99
C VAL A 45 13.59 4.89 -9.10
N VAL A 46 13.17 4.99 -7.84
CA VAL A 46 13.35 3.92 -6.86
C VAL A 46 12.27 2.85 -7.07
N PHE A 47 12.67 1.58 -7.14
CA PHE A 47 11.79 0.43 -7.37
C PHE A 47 10.89 0.52 -8.62
N GLY A 48 11.27 1.30 -9.64
CA GLY A 48 10.45 1.49 -10.84
C GLY A 48 9.16 2.30 -10.62
N GLN A 49 8.97 2.87 -9.43
CA GLN A 49 7.76 3.58 -9.03
C GLN A 49 7.76 5.02 -9.55
N TRP A 50 7.39 5.20 -10.81
CA TRP A 50 7.36 6.51 -11.45
C TRP A 50 5.93 7.09 -11.53
N GLY A 51 5.80 8.43 -11.57
CA GLY A 51 4.52 9.07 -11.85
C GLY A 51 4.63 10.45 -12.50
N LEU A 52 3.66 10.77 -13.35
CA LEU A 52 3.52 12.06 -14.04
C LEU A 52 3.31 13.23 -13.08
N PRO A 53 3.63 14.48 -13.47
CA PRO A 53 3.17 15.67 -12.75
C PRO A 53 1.63 15.68 -12.60
N GLY A 54 1.15 16.06 -11.42
CA GLY A 54 -0.27 16.02 -11.06
C GLY A 54 -0.71 14.69 -10.43
N TYR A 55 0.21 13.76 -10.20
CA TYR A 55 -0.07 12.46 -9.60
C TYR A 55 -0.71 12.60 -8.21
N TYR A 56 -0.12 13.41 -7.31
CA TYR A 56 -0.67 13.58 -5.96
C TYR A 56 -1.91 14.46 -5.96
N LEU A 57 -2.02 15.41 -6.90
CA LEU A 57 -3.27 16.16 -7.09
C LEU A 57 -4.43 15.21 -7.40
N LEU A 58 -4.24 14.26 -8.32
CA LEU A 58 -5.24 13.24 -8.62
C LEU A 58 -5.57 12.41 -7.37
N LEU A 59 -4.56 12.01 -6.59
CA LEU A 59 -4.79 11.26 -5.35
C LEU A 59 -5.58 12.07 -4.31
N PHE A 60 -5.33 13.37 -4.16
CA PHE A 60 -6.16 14.21 -3.30
C PHE A 60 -7.58 14.32 -3.82
N ILE A 61 -7.78 14.47 -5.13
CA ILE A 61 -9.11 14.50 -5.73
C ILE A 61 -9.85 13.20 -5.41
N LEU A 62 -9.19 12.05 -5.53
CA LEU A 62 -9.78 10.75 -5.22
C LEU A 62 -10.05 10.57 -3.71
N ALA A 63 -9.09 10.93 -2.85
CA ALA A 63 -9.20 10.77 -1.40
C ALA A 63 -10.27 11.68 -0.78
N PHE A 64 -10.40 12.90 -1.30
CA PHE A 64 -11.38 13.90 -0.86
C PHE A 64 -12.57 14.02 -1.81
N LEU A 65 -12.81 13.01 -2.64
CA LEU A 65 -13.85 13.03 -3.66
C LEU A 65 -15.26 13.30 -3.10
N PRO A 66 -15.68 12.77 -1.92
CA PRO A 66 -16.97 13.12 -1.30
C PRO A 66 -17.13 14.61 -1.01
N TRP A 67 -16.01 15.33 -0.85
CA TRP A 67 -15.95 16.76 -0.56
C TRP A 67 -15.38 17.59 -1.72
N PHE A 68 -15.34 17.05 -2.94
CA PHE A 68 -14.71 17.71 -4.08
C PHE A 68 -15.14 19.18 -4.30
N PRO A 69 -16.43 19.57 -4.18
CA PRO A 69 -16.83 20.97 -4.30
C PRO A 69 -16.14 21.89 -3.29
N TRP A 70 -15.92 21.42 -2.05
CA TRP A 70 -15.23 22.16 -1.00
C TRP A 70 -13.71 22.09 -1.15
N LEU A 71 -13.15 20.96 -1.60
CA LEU A 71 -11.73 20.87 -1.96
C LEU A 71 -11.38 21.92 -3.01
N TRP A 72 -12.21 22.04 -4.05
CA TRP A 72 -11.98 23.02 -5.10
C TRP A 72 -12.09 24.46 -4.59
N ALA A 73 -13.12 24.76 -3.79
CA ALA A 73 -13.28 26.08 -3.16
C ALA A 73 -12.09 26.43 -2.25
N ALA A 74 -11.63 25.46 -1.45
CA ALA A 74 -10.51 25.56 -0.54
C ALA A 74 -9.20 25.89 -1.28
N LEU A 75 -8.91 25.19 -2.38
CA LEU A 75 -7.72 25.43 -3.19
C LEU A 75 -7.74 26.81 -3.87
N ILE A 76 -8.88 27.23 -4.43
CA ILE A 76 -9.01 28.58 -5.00
C ILE A 76 -8.76 29.65 -3.94
N TYR A 77 -9.39 29.51 -2.77
CA TYR A 77 -9.21 30.44 -1.67
C TYR A 77 -7.75 30.48 -1.22
N GLN A 78 -7.11 29.33 -1.05
CA GLN A 78 -5.71 29.25 -0.62
C GLN A 78 -4.77 29.96 -1.60
N VAL A 79 -4.97 29.80 -2.92
CA VAL A 79 -4.16 30.49 -3.93
C VAL A 79 -4.31 32.01 -3.87
N GLY A 80 -5.48 32.53 -3.50
CA GLY A 80 -5.68 33.97 -3.29
C GLY A 80 -5.16 34.48 -1.95
N ALA A 81 -5.15 33.63 -0.93
CA ALA A 81 -4.91 34.00 0.48
C ALA A 81 -3.56 33.54 1.03
N TRP A 82 -2.70 32.88 0.25
CA TRP A 82 -1.49 32.21 0.75
C TRP A 82 -0.50 33.10 1.51
N LYS A 83 -0.52 34.42 1.25
CA LYS A 83 0.32 35.43 1.90
C LYS A 83 -0.23 35.91 3.24
N LEU A 84 -1.49 35.61 3.55
CA LEU A 84 -2.09 36.01 4.83
C LEU A 84 -1.38 35.27 5.98
N PRO A 85 -1.05 35.94 7.10
CA PRO A 85 -0.32 35.33 8.21
C PRO A 85 -0.98 34.04 8.74
N GLU A 86 -2.30 33.98 8.76
CA GLU A 86 -3.09 32.83 9.21
C GLU A 86 -3.07 31.66 8.21
N GLN A 87 -2.81 31.91 6.93
CA GLN A 87 -2.75 30.90 5.87
C GLN A 87 -1.32 30.43 5.56
N LEU A 88 -0.32 31.22 5.90
CA LEU A 88 1.08 30.92 5.63
C LEU A 88 1.54 29.55 6.22
N PRO A 89 1.14 29.15 7.44
CA PRO A 89 1.48 27.83 7.97
C PRO A 89 0.90 26.68 7.13
N LEU A 90 -0.35 26.82 6.66
CA LEU A 90 -0.99 25.81 5.80
C LEU A 90 -0.35 25.77 4.41
N THR A 91 0.00 26.93 3.85
CA THR A 91 0.78 27.00 2.60
C THR A 91 2.12 26.30 2.74
N ALA A 92 2.86 26.58 3.82
CA ALA A 92 4.16 25.95 4.09
C ALA A 92 4.02 24.43 4.26
N TRP A 93 2.97 23.98 4.96
CA TRP A 93 2.66 22.57 5.12
C TRP A 93 2.34 21.90 3.78
N LEU A 94 1.48 22.50 2.95
CA LEU A 94 1.20 21.96 1.61
C LEU A 94 2.44 21.94 0.71
N ALA A 95 3.27 22.99 0.75
CA ALA A 95 4.49 23.03 -0.03
C ALA A 95 5.45 21.89 0.36
N ALA A 96 5.70 21.73 1.67
CA ALA A 96 6.62 20.72 2.19
C ALA A 96 6.06 19.29 2.09
N GLY A 97 4.76 19.11 2.35
CA GLY A 97 4.10 17.81 2.42
C GLY A 97 3.52 17.32 1.09
N TRP A 98 3.44 18.16 0.06
CA TRP A 98 2.94 17.78 -1.26
C TRP A 98 3.84 18.26 -2.40
N LEU A 99 4.07 19.57 -2.53
CA LEU A 99 4.67 20.12 -3.76
C LEU A 99 6.09 19.57 -4.00
N ILE A 100 6.88 19.39 -2.94
CA ILE A 100 8.20 18.75 -3.04
C ILE A 100 8.09 17.34 -3.66
N TYR A 101 7.14 16.53 -3.21
CA TYR A 101 6.96 15.16 -3.72
C TYR A 101 6.45 15.15 -5.15
N GLU A 102 5.63 16.12 -5.55
CA GLU A 102 5.13 16.25 -6.92
C GLU A 102 6.26 16.42 -7.94
N LEU A 103 7.36 17.04 -7.53
CA LEU A 103 8.56 17.28 -8.35
C LEU A 103 9.53 16.10 -8.39
N LEU A 104 9.37 15.11 -7.50
CA LEU A 104 10.22 13.91 -7.50
C LEU A 104 9.75 12.91 -8.57
N PRO A 105 10.65 12.32 -9.37
CA PRO A 105 10.27 11.30 -10.36
C PRO A 105 9.73 10.03 -9.73
N SER A 106 10.27 9.63 -8.57
CA SER A 106 9.80 8.45 -7.84
C SER A 106 8.58 8.81 -6.99
N LYS A 107 7.44 8.16 -7.24
CA LYS A 107 6.16 8.45 -6.60
C LYS A 107 5.49 7.20 -6.04
N LEU A 108 5.13 7.25 -4.77
CA LEU A 108 4.23 6.31 -4.12
C LEU A 108 3.02 7.07 -3.59
N PRO A 109 1.80 6.48 -3.62
CA PRO A 109 0.61 7.16 -3.13
C PRO A 109 0.74 7.72 -1.71
N SER A 110 1.57 7.08 -0.89
CA SER A 110 1.79 7.43 0.51
C SER A 110 2.65 8.68 0.73
N TYR A 111 3.45 9.14 -0.22
CA TYR A 111 4.41 10.23 0.02
C TYR A 111 3.73 11.56 0.35
N ALA A 112 2.62 11.88 -0.31
CA ALA A 112 1.87 13.10 -0.03
C ALA A 112 0.85 12.95 1.11
N LEU A 113 0.80 11.81 1.82
CA LEU A 113 -0.12 11.62 2.96
C LEU A 113 0.10 12.66 4.05
N GLY A 114 1.34 13.13 4.22
CA GLY A 114 1.67 14.18 5.18
C GLY A 114 0.93 15.50 4.93
N ALA A 115 0.45 15.78 3.72
CA ALA A 115 -0.32 16.97 3.39
C ALA A 115 -1.84 16.81 3.60
N TYR A 116 -2.36 15.58 3.80
CA TYR A 116 -3.79 15.34 3.94
C TYR A 116 -4.43 16.14 5.08
N PRO A 117 -3.81 16.27 6.28
CA PRO A 117 -4.38 17.09 7.34
C PRO A 117 -4.50 18.57 6.97
N ALA A 118 -3.51 19.13 6.27
CA ALA A 118 -3.57 20.52 5.79
C ALA A 118 -4.73 20.71 4.79
N VAL A 119 -4.87 19.77 3.83
CA VAL A 119 -5.99 19.77 2.87
C VAL A 119 -7.33 19.67 3.60
N ALA A 120 -7.45 18.78 4.59
CA ALA A 120 -8.67 18.61 5.38
C ALA A 120 -9.04 19.88 6.16
N ILE A 121 -8.06 20.58 6.75
CA ILE A 121 -8.29 21.87 7.42
C ILE A 121 -8.80 22.91 6.42
N LEU A 122 -8.23 22.99 5.22
CA LEU A 122 -8.69 23.94 4.21
C LEU A 122 -10.11 23.61 3.72
N ILE A 123 -10.43 22.32 3.54
CA ILE A 123 -11.79 21.86 3.23
C ILE A 123 -12.76 22.28 4.34
N ALA A 124 -12.37 22.11 5.60
CA ALA A 124 -13.18 22.51 6.75
C ALA A 124 -13.40 24.03 6.77
N GLN A 125 -12.36 24.84 6.52
CA GLN A 125 -12.50 26.31 6.39
C GLN A 125 -13.47 26.69 5.27
N ALA A 126 -13.36 26.06 4.09
CA ALA A 126 -14.27 26.28 2.98
C ALA A 126 -15.71 25.85 3.30
N SER A 127 -15.91 24.84 4.15
CA SER A 127 -17.24 24.38 4.58
C SER A 127 -17.97 25.37 5.47
N LEU A 128 -17.23 26.22 6.19
CA LEU A 128 -17.77 27.25 7.09
C LEU A 128 -18.15 28.54 6.35
N MET A 129 -17.78 28.66 5.06
CA MET A 129 -18.12 29.85 4.28
C MET A 129 -19.64 29.86 3.97
N PRO A 130 -20.34 31.00 4.22
CA PRO A 130 -21.80 31.07 4.08
C PRO A 130 -22.29 30.85 2.64
N LYS A 131 -21.40 31.01 1.65
CA LYS A 131 -21.65 30.70 0.24
C LYS A 131 -20.39 30.09 -0.35
N LEU A 132 -20.58 29.01 -1.10
CA LEU A 132 -19.55 28.50 -2.00
C LEU A 132 -19.29 29.54 -3.10
N THR A 133 -18.02 29.86 -3.37
CA THR A 133 -17.62 30.86 -4.36
C THR A 133 -18.20 30.53 -5.76
N PRO A 134 -18.35 31.51 -6.67
CA PRO A 134 -18.96 31.30 -7.99
C PRO A 134 -18.35 30.14 -8.81
N GLY A 135 -17.06 29.85 -8.60
CA GLY A 135 -16.34 28.73 -9.22
C GLY A 135 -16.78 27.33 -8.79
N VAL A 136 -17.70 27.19 -7.84
CA VAL A 136 -18.13 25.89 -7.33
C VAL A 136 -19.28 25.29 -8.15
N ARG A 137 -19.97 26.06 -8.98
CA ARG A 137 -21.11 25.55 -9.79
C ARG A 137 -20.70 24.41 -10.72
N TRP A 138 -19.58 24.54 -11.43
CA TRP A 138 -19.06 23.46 -12.28
C TRP A 138 -18.47 22.32 -11.45
N ALA A 139 -17.85 22.62 -10.30
CA ALA A 139 -17.28 21.62 -9.41
C ALA A 139 -18.34 20.66 -8.86
N ARG A 140 -19.60 21.10 -8.73
CA ARG A 140 -20.76 20.24 -8.39
C ARG A 140 -21.10 19.22 -9.48
N GLY A 141 -21.14 19.68 -10.73
CA GLY A 141 -21.39 18.78 -11.86
C GLY A 141 -20.25 17.79 -12.03
N LEU A 142 -19.01 18.30 -11.93
CA LEU A 142 -17.83 17.46 -12.00
C LEU A 142 -17.76 16.47 -10.84
N SER A 143 -18.14 16.83 -9.61
CA SER A 143 -18.12 15.88 -8.49
C SER A 143 -19.03 14.69 -8.72
N LEU A 144 -20.20 14.90 -9.32
CA LEU A 144 -21.11 13.81 -9.66
C LEU A 144 -20.54 12.94 -10.79
N LEU A 145 -19.98 13.54 -11.83
CA LEU A 145 -19.32 12.82 -12.92
C LEU A 145 -18.14 11.98 -12.41
N LEU A 146 -17.28 12.55 -11.56
CA LEU A 146 -16.17 11.85 -10.93
C LEU A 146 -16.66 10.73 -10.01
N ALA A 147 -17.77 10.93 -9.29
CA ALA A 147 -18.36 9.88 -8.46
C ALA A 147 -18.87 8.71 -9.33
N ILE A 148 -19.52 8.98 -10.46
CA ILE A 148 -19.95 7.95 -11.42
C ILE A 148 -18.73 7.23 -12.00
N ALA A 149 -17.72 7.97 -12.47
CA ALA A 149 -16.50 7.41 -13.01
C ALA A 149 -15.78 6.51 -11.99
N PHE A 150 -15.69 6.93 -10.73
CA PHE A 150 -15.13 6.13 -9.65
C PHE A 150 -15.94 4.85 -9.42
N GLY A 151 -17.27 4.93 -9.36
CA GLY A 151 -18.13 3.75 -9.23
C GLY A 151 -17.92 2.75 -10.36
N LEU A 152 -17.85 3.22 -11.61
CA LEU A 152 -17.55 2.38 -12.77
C LEU A 152 -16.15 1.77 -12.69
N ALA A 153 -15.15 2.53 -12.24
CA ALA A 153 -13.79 2.04 -12.05
C ALA A 153 -13.74 0.92 -10.98
N VAL A 154 -14.46 1.06 -9.86
CA VAL A 154 -14.56 -0.01 -8.84
C VAL A 154 -15.14 -1.29 -9.44
N VAL A 155 -16.20 -1.20 -10.26
CA VAL A 155 -16.77 -2.38 -10.93
C VAL A 155 -15.78 -2.98 -11.93
N ALA A 156 -15.10 -2.15 -12.73
CA ALA A 156 -14.15 -2.59 -13.73
C ALA A 156 -12.95 -3.30 -13.10
N VAL A 157 -12.34 -2.71 -12.06
CA VAL A 157 -11.22 -3.30 -11.30
C VAL A 157 -11.68 -4.54 -10.55
N GLY A 158 -12.87 -4.49 -9.94
CA GLY A 158 -13.44 -5.61 -9.21
C GLY A 158 -13.71 -6.86 -10.04
N ARG A 159 -13.70 -6.78 -11.38
CA ARG A 159 -13.73 -7.97 -12.26
C ARG A 159 -12.42 -8.76 -12.28
N TRP A 160 -11.31 -8.10 -11.97
CA TRP A 160 -9.97 -8.72 -11.97
C TRP A 160 -9.56 -9.21 -10.58
N ILE A 161 -10.26 -8.76 -9.53
CA ILE A 161 -10.00 -9.14 -8.15
C ILE A 161 -11.08 -10.14 -7.74
N PRO A 162 -10.76 -11.21 -7.00
CA PRO A 162 -11.71 -12.21 -6.52
C PRO A 162 -12.58 -11.69 -5.37
N ILE A 163 -13.23 -10.54 -5.57
CA ILE A 163 -14.21 -9.93 -4.67
C ILE A 163 -15.60 -10.40 -5.12
N PRO A 164 -16.47 -10.87 -4.21
CA PRO A 164 -17.83 -11.22 -4.61
C PRO A 164 -18.59 -10.00 -5.13
N PHE A 165 -19.31 -10.17 -6.24
CA PHE A 165 -20.02 -9.08 -6.93
C PHE A 165 -20.96 -8.28 -6.03
N TRP A 166 -21.58 -8.92 -5.04
CA TRP A 166 -22.47 -8.23 -4.10
C TRP A 166 -21.72 -7.22 -3.23
N GLY A 167 -20.46 -7.50 -2.84
CA GLY A 167 -19.64 -6.59 -2.04
C GLY A 167 -19.27 -5.34 -2.83
N LEU A 168 -18.90 -5.51 -4.11
CA LEU A 168 -18.67 -4.41 -5.04
C LEU A 168 -19.95 -3.60 -5.28
N GLY A 169 -21.08 -4.28 -5.49
CA GLY A 169 -22.38 -3.65 -5.67
C GLY A 169 -22.77 -2.79 -4.48
N LEU A 170 -22.58 -3.28 -3.25
CA LEU A 170 -22.83 -2.53 -2.02
C LEU A 170 -21.95 -1.27 -1.94
N MET A 171 -20.65 -1.38 -2.20
CA MET A 171 -19.74 -0.23 -2.22
C MET A 171 -20.18 0.84 -3.22
N VAL A 172 -20.54 0.44 -4.45
CA VAL A 172 -20.98 1.36 -5.50
C VAL A 172 -22.32 2.01 -5.14
N MET A 173 -23.26 1.25 -4.56
CA MET A 173 -24.55 1.78 -4.11
C MET A 173 -24.36 2.82 -2.99
N VAL A 174 -23.56 2.52 -1.97
CA VAL A 174 -23.23 3.46 -0.88
C VAL A 174 -22.56 4.71 -1.43
N TRP A 175 -21.59 4.52 -2.32
CA TRP A 175 -20.84 5.59 -2.96
C TRP A 175 -21.75 6.53 -3.77
N LEU A 176 -22.52 5.99 -4.71
CA LEU A 176 -23.38 6.80 -5.58
C LEU A 176 -24.57 7.39 -4.81
N GLY A 177 -25.15 6.65 -3.86
CA GLY A 177 -26.23 7.13 -3.01
C GLY A 177 -25.82 8.37 -2.22
N GLY A 178 -24.66 8.31 -1.57
CA GLY A 178 -24.10 9.46 -0.84
C GLY A 178 -23.82 10.66 -1.76
N ALA A 179 -23.25 10.42 -2.95
CA ALA A 179 -22.98 11.47 -3.93
C ALA A 179 -24.27 12.16 -4.42
N ILE A 180 -25.32 11.39 -4.72
CA ILE A 180 -26.62 11.91 -5.15
C ILE A 180 -27.30 12.73 -4.04
N LEU A 181 -27.26 12.26 -2.79
CA LEU A 181 -27.82 12.97 -1.64
C LEU A 181 -27.08 14.28 -1.37
N SER A 182 -25.74 14.25 -1.43
CA SER A 182 -24.91 15.45 -1.32
C SER A 182 -25.22 16.46 -2.44
N HIS A 183 -25.32 15.99 -3.69
CA HIS A 183 -25.66 16.84 -4.84
C HIS A 183 -27.04 17.50 -4.69
N ARG A 184 -28.07 16.73 -4.32
CA ARG A 184 -29.42 17.26 -4.08
C ARG A 184 -29.45 18.30 -2.95
N ALA A 185 -28.68 18.09 -1.89
CA ALA A 185 -28.57 19.06 -0.80
C ALA A 185 -27.89 20.36 -1.27
N LEU A 186 -26.88 20.29 -2.16
CA LEU A 186 -26.27 21.47 -2.78
C LEU A 186 -27.25 22.23 -3.70
N ASP A 187 -28.11 21.53 -4.43
CA ASP A 187 -29.14 22.14 -5.28
C ASP A 187 -30.20 22.88 -4.46
N GLN A 188 -30.50 22.37 -3.27
CA GLN A 188 -31.40 23.01 -2.30
C GLN A 188 -30.74 24.13 -1.49
N GLY A 189 -29.46 24.44 -1.72
CA GLY A 189 -28.69 25.41 -0.94
C GLY A 189 -28.36 24.98 0.48
N LYS A 190 -28.58 23.69 0.83
CA LYS A 190 -28.31 23.12 2.16
C LYS A 190 -26.84 22.67 2.27
N PHE A 191 -25.91 23.62 2.25
CA PHE A 191 -24.47 23.34 2.19
C PHE A 191 -23.97 22.44 3.33
N GLN A 192 -24.39 22.69 4.57
CA GLN A 192 -23.99 21.86 5.72
C GLN A 192 -24.50 20.42 5.59
N ALA A 193 -25.75 20.25 5.12
CA ALA A 193 -26.31 18.92 4.92
C ALA A 193 -25.55 18.16 3.82
N ALA A 194 -25.18 18.83 2.73
CA ALA A 194 -24.38 18.24 1.67
C ALA A 194 -22.99 17.81 2.17
N PHE A 195 -22.33 18.66 2.96
CA PHE A 195 -21.03 18.34 3.57
C PHE A 195 -21.13 17.10 4.48
N ASN A 196 -22.17 17.06 5.32
CA ASN A 196 -22.44 15.93 6.22
C ASN A 196 -22.74 14.64 5.44
N TRP A 197 -23.46 14.71 4.32
CA TRP A 197 -23.66 13.55 3.44
C TRP A 197 -22.35 13.03 2.87
N GLY A 198 -21.41 13.91 2.49
CA GLY A 198 -20.06 13.51 2.09
C GLY A 198 -19.30 12.78 3.21
N MET A 199 -19.46 13.22 4.46
CA MET A 199 -18.88 12.54 5.62
C MET A 199 -19.48 11.16 5.86
N VAL A 200 -20.81 11.04 5.87
CA VAL A 200 -21.51 9.76 6.02
C VAL A 200 -21.11 8.81 4.88
N GLN A 201 -21.08 9.30 3.64
CA GLN A 201 -20.63 8.55 2.47
C GLN A 201 -19.20 8.02 2.65
N GLY A 202 -18.26 8.87 3.07
CA GLY A 202 -16.86 8.48 3.29
C GLY A 202 -16.73 7.41 4.38
N MET A 203 -17.42 7.57 5.51
CA MET A 203 -17.42 6.60 6.60
C MET A 203 -18.02 5.25 6.17
N LEU A 204 -19.17 5.27 5.49
CA LEU A 204 -19.80 4.05 5.00
C LEU A 204 -18.96 3.35 3.93
N LEU A 205 -18.30 4.10 3.05
CA LEU A 205 -17.37 3.52 2.07
C LEU A 205 -16.19 2.85 2.78
N LEU A 206 -15.56 3.51 3.75
CA LEU A 206 -14.46 2.94 4.53
C LEU A 206 -14.91 1.70 5.31
N PHE A 207 -16.12 1.71 5.87
CA PHE A 207 -16.71 0.55 6.52
C PHE A 207 -16.93 -0.60 5.52
N CYS A 208 -17.50 -0.35 4.34
CA CYS A 208 -17.67 -1.39 3.33
C CYS A 208 -16.32 -1.93 2.85
N LEU A 209 -15.33 -1.06 2.65
CA LEU A 209 -14.00 -1.46 2.21
C LEU A 209 -13.30 -2.31 3.28
N TRP A 210 -13.13 -1.77 4.49
CA TRP A 210 -12.32 -2.41 5.55
C TRP A 210 -13.08 -3.44 6.38
N GLY A 211 -14.39 -3.27 6.55
CA GLY A 211 -15.24 -4.16 7.32
C GLY A 211 -15.81 -5.33 6.51
N ILE A 212 -15.89 -5.21 5.18
CA ILE A 212 -16.50 -6.25 4.34
C ILE A 212 -15.52 -6.71 3.24
N VAL A 213 -15.13 -5.83 2.31
CA VAL A 213 -14.40 -6.24 1.11
C VAL A 213 -12.98 -6.73 1.41
N VAL A 214 -12.20 -5.99 2.20
CA VAL A 214 -10.84 -6.37 2.56
C VAL A 214 -10.81 -7.72 3.28
N PRO A 215 -11.62 -7.99 4.32
CA PRO A 215 -11.67 -9.30 4.96
C PRO A 215 -11.99 -10.46 4.00
N LEU A 216 -12.82 -10.24 2.99
CA LEU A 216 -13.19 -11.27 2.00
C LEU A 216 -12.02 -11.65 1.09
N ILE A 217 -11.13 -10.71 0.77
CA ILE A 217 -9.96 -10.96 -0.09
C ILE A 217 -8.68 -11.26 0.71
N LEU A 218 -8.65 -10.90 1.99
CA LEU A 218 -7.46 -11.00 2.82
C LEU A 218 -6.81 -12.39 2.85
N PRO A 219 -7.57 -13.51 2.89
CA PRO A 219 -6.97 -14.84 2.79
C PRO A 219 -6.09 -14.97 1.54
N GLN A 220 -6.53 -14.43 0.40
CA GLN A 220 -5.83 -14.56 -0.88
C GLN A 220 -4.63 -13.61 -1.02
N LEU A 221 -4.60 -12.52 -0.23
CA LEU A 221 -3.49 -11.57 -0.15
C LEU A 221 -2.39 -12.01 0.84
N ARG A 222 -2.65 -13.04 1.66
CA ARG A 222 -1.72 -13.52 2.70
C ARG A 222 -0.78 -14.62 2.20
N GLY A 223 -0.39 -14.58 0.92
CA GLY A 223 0.45 -15.60 0.29
C GLY A 223 1.73 -15.93 1.08
N SER A 224 2.53 -14.92 1.43
CA SER A 224 3.77 -15.14 2.19
C SER A 224 3.52 -15.74 3.58
N GLN A 225 2.40 -15.39 4.24
CA GLN A 225 2.04 -15.97 5.53
C GLN A 225 1.63 -17.44 5.38
N GLN A 226 0.87 -17.78 4.33
CA GLN A 226 0.48 -19.16 4.05
C GLN A 226 1.71 -20.04 3.75
N VAL A 227 2.62 -19.53 2.91
CA VAL A 227 3.89 -20.22 2.60
C VAL A 227 4.73 -20.42 3.86
N ALA A 228 4.89 -19.39 4.69
CA ALA A 228 5.59 -19.52 5.97
C ALA A 228 4.90 -20.51 6.90
N ALA A 229 3.57 -20.46 7.04
CA ALA A 229 2.82 -21.35 7.93
C ALA A 229 2.97 -22.82 7.53
N VAL A 230 2.92 -23.13 6.22
CA VAL A 230 3.15 -24.48 5.72
C VAL A 230 4.61 -24.91 5.95
N ALA A 231 5.58 -24.04 5.69
CA ALA A 231 7.00 -24.34 5.92
C ALA A 231 7.35 -24.54 7.40
N LEU A 232 6.68 -23.83 8.31
CA LEU A 232 6.90 -23.90 9.76
C LEU A 232 6.10 -25.01 10.44
N GLY A 233 4.98 -25.46 9.84
CA GLY A 233 4.11 -26.51 10.39
C GLY A 233 4.72 -27.91 10.39
N GLU A 234 5.90 -28.08 9.79
CA GLU A 234 6.71 -29.29 9.90
C GLU A 234 7.19 -29.50 11.34
N ASN A 235 7.08 -30.70 11.92
CA ASN A 235 7.62 -30.94 13.27
C ASN A 235 9.15 -31.08 13.31
N SER A 236 9.82 -31.20 12.15
CA SER A 236 11.27 -31.37 12.07
C SER A 236 11.99 -30.01 12.19
N PRO A 237 13.03 -29.85 13.04
CA PRO A 237 13.72 -28.58 13.31
C PRO A 237 14.66 -28.14 12.16
N THR A 238 14.33 -28.47 10.93
CA THR A 238 15.23 -28.32 9.78
C THR A 238 15.25 -26.90 9.23
N ALA A 239 16.38 -26.54 8.63
CA ALA A 239 16.56 -25.27 7.97
C ALA A 239 15.62 -25.13 6.76
N ILE A 240 15.23 -23.88 6.47
CA ILE A 240 14.44 -23.53 5.30
C ILE A 240 15.37 -22.99 4.20
N LEU A 241 15.34 -23.62 3.03
CA LEU A 241 16.08 -23.20 1.85
C LEU A 241 15.15 -22.46 0.89
N PHE A 242 15.52 -21.24 0.51
CA PHE A 242 14.82 -20.50 -0.54
C PHE A 242 15.53 -20.76 -1.87
N ALA A 243 14.93 -21.58 -2.74
CA ALA A 243 15.54 -22.04 -4.00
C ALA A 243 15.72 -20.94 -5.07
N GLU A 244 15.29 -19.71 -4.79
CA GLU A 244 15.30 -18.59 -5.73
C GLU A 244 15.83 -17.32 -5.08
N GLU A 245 16.25 -16.37 -5.93
CA GLU A 245 16.45 -14.99 -5.52
C GLU A 245 15.19 -14.50 -4.80
N PHE A 246 15.42 -13.97 -3.62
CA PHE A 246 14.41 -13.75 -2.61
C PHE A 246 13.38 -12.67 -3.02
N ASN A 247 12.34 -13.06 -3.75
CA ASN A 247 11.35 -12.13 -4.33
C ASN A 247 10.18 -11.78 -3.40
N LEU A 248 10.12 -12.36 -2.19
CA LEU A 248 9.08 -12.10 -1.19
C LEU A 248 9.70 -11.55 0.10
N PRO A 249 9.92 -10.22 0.22
CA PRO A 249 10.58 -9.62 1.37
C PRO A 249 9.93 -10.00 2.71
N SER A 250 8.60 -10.16 2.73
CA SER A 250 7.84 -10.51 3.94
C SER A 250 7.94 -11.98 4.33
N LEU A 251 8.31 -12.88 3.42
CA LEU A 251 8.40 -14.31 3.72
C LEU A 251 9.51 -14.59 4.75
N ALA A 252 10.65 -13.90 4.65
CA ALA A 252 11.79 -14.10 5.55
C ALA A 252 11.42 -13.66 6.96
N LEU A 253 10.66 -12.56 7.08
CA LEU A 253 10.14 -12.10 8.35
C LEU A 253 9.24 -13.16 9.00
N TYR A 254 8.27 -13.72 8.26
CA TYR A 254 7.36 -14.72 8.83
C TYR A 254 8.06 -16.03 9.19
N VAL A 255 9.06 -16.44 8.40
CA VAL A 255 9.89 -17.60 8.73
C VAL A 255 10.76 -17.33 9.96
N ALA A 256 11.37 -16.14 10.07
CA ALA A 256 12.19 -15.75 11.22
C ALA A 256 11.38 -15.70 12.52
N LEU A 257 10.11 -15.27 12.46
CA LEU A 257 9.20 -15.29 13.61
C LEU A 257 8.89 -16.70 14.13
N GLY A 258 9.13 -17.74 13.32
CA GLY A 258 9.02 -19.14 13.71
C GLY A 258 10.33 -19.73 14.24
N ASP A 259 11.34 -18.90 14.53
CA ASP A 259 12.66 -19.28 15.05
C ASP A 259 13.39 -20.36 14.22
N ARG A 260 13.15 -20.41 12.91
CA ARG A 260 13.87 -21.32 12.00
C ARG A 260 14.99 -20.63 11.25
N PRO A 261 16.18 -21.25 11.17
CA PRO A 261 17.23 -20.76 10.30
C PRO A 261 16.77 -20.89 8.84
N PHE A 262 16.99 -19.84 8.07
CA PHE A 262 16.72 -19.87 6.64
C PHE A 262 17.94 -19.35 5.87
N THR A 263 18.15 -19.89 4.68
CA THR A 263 19.22 -19.43 3.79
C THR A 263 18.71 -19.33 2.35
N PRO A 264 19.05 -18.24 1.64
CA PRO A 264 18.94 -18.21 0.19
C PRO A 264 19.83 -19.31 -0.40
N PHE A 265 19.28 -20.06 -1.35
CA PHE A 265 19.99 -21.13 -2.04
C PHE A 265 20.22 -20.72 -3.50
N ALA A 266 21.49 -20.55 -3.88
CA ALA A 266 21.90 -20.12 -5.21
C ALA A 266 22.43 -21.27 -6.09
N GLY A 267 22.28 -22.52 -5.65
CA GLY A 267 22.79 -23.70 -6.33
C GLY A 267 21.88 -24.25 -7.44
N THR A 268 22.29 -25.36 -8.03
CA THR A 268 21.55 -26.06 -9.09
C THR A 268 20.41 -26.92 -8.56
N THR A 269 19.47 -27.33 -9.42
CA THR A 269 18.40 -28.29 -9.06
C THR A 269 18.96 -29.60 -8.51
N ALA A 270 20.11 -30.07 -9.01
CA ALA A 270 20.75 -31.28 -8.52
C ALA A 270 21.28 -31.12 -7.08
N GLU A 271 21.84 -29.96 -6.76
CA GLU A 271 22.29 -29.64 -5.40
C GLU A 271 21.10 -29.49 -4.44
N LEU A 272 19.97 -28.94 -4.90
CA LEU A 272 18.71 -28.95 -4.13
C LEU A 272 18.21 -30.38 -3.87
N ALA A 273 18.27 -31.25 -4.87
CA ALA A 273 17.87 -32.65 -4.72
C ALA A 273 18.76 -33.36 -3.69
N GLN A 274 20.07 -33.10 -3.72
CA GLN A 274 21.00 -33.61 -2.73
C GLN A 274 20.67 -33.10 -1.32
N ALA A 275 20.37 -31.81 -1.17
CA ALA A 275 19.99 -31.22 0.12
C ALA A 275 18.68 -31.85 0.65
N LEU A 276 17.65 -31.98 -0.19
CA LEU A 276 16.37 -32.61 0.17
C LEU A 276 16.49 -34.11 0.50
N SER A 277 17.54 -34.78 0.02
CA SER A 277 17.80 -36.18 0.32
C SER A 277 18.46 -36.39 1.69
N ALA A 278 19.12 -35.36 2.23
CA ALA A 278 19.85 -35.42 3.50
C ALA A 278 18.93 -35.79 4.69
N ASP A 279 19.55 -36.18 5.80
CA ASP A 279 18.86 -36.41 7.06
C ASP A 279 19.56 -35.61 8.18
N PRO A 280 18.93 -34.58 8.76
CA PRO A 280 17.53 -34.18 8.53
C PRO A 280 17.37 -33.29 7.28
N ALA A 281 16.30 -33.51 6.50
CA ALA A 281 16.06 -32.82 5.24
C ALA A 281 15.53 -31.39 5.44
N PRO A 282 16.09 -30.38 4.75
CA PRO A 282 15.56 -29.02 4.79
C PRO A 282 14.18 -28.94 4.13
N VAL A 283 13.42 -27.90 4.49
CA VAL A 283 12.22 -27.50 3.74
C VAL A 283 12.67 -26.57 2.62
N VAL A 284 12.26 -26.85 1.38
CA VAL A 284 12.62 -26.01 0.22
C VAL A 284 11.40 -25.24 -0.25
N ILE A 285 11.55 -23.94 -0.52
CA ILE A 285 10.51 -23.10 -1.11
C ILE A 285 10.97 -22.68 -2.51
N SER A 286 10.14 -22.97 -3.52
CA SER A 286 10.41 -22.68 -4.93
C SER A 286 9.18 -22.10 -5.63
N ARG A 287 9.37 -21.34 -6.71
CA ARG A 287 8.33 -20.78 -7.58
C ARG A 287 8.48 -21.28 -9.04
N ARG A 288 9.49 -22.11 -9.34
CA ARG A 288 9.72 -22.67 -10.68
C ARG A 288 9.03 -24.03 -10.83
N PRO A 289 7.91 -24.12 -11.57
CA PRO A 289 7.20 -25.39 -11.74
C PRO A 289 8.09 -26.47 -12.38
N GLU A 290 8.99 -26.07 -13.28
CA GLU A 290 9.94 -26.99 -13.93
C GLU A 290 10.96 -27.58 -12.93
N GLN A 291 11.47 -26.76 -12.00
CA GLN A 291 12.39 -27.22 -10.95
C GLN A 291 11.67 -28.19 -10.01
N VAL A 292 10.45 -27.87 -9.61
CA VAL A 292 9.60 -28.75 -8.79
C VAL A 292 9.34 -30.08 -9.50
N ALA A 293 9.02 -30.05 -10.79
CA ALA A 293 8.79 -31.25 -11.58
C ALA A 293 10.05 -32.13 -11.67
N GLN A 294 11.23 -31.54 -11.90
CA GLN A 294 12.52 -32.24 -11.90
C GLN A 294 12.83 -32.88 -10.55
N LEU A 295 12.62 -32.16 -9.45
CA LEU A 295 12.84 -32.68 -8.09
C LEU A 295 11.92 -33.86 -7.79
N ARG A 296 10.64 -33.82 -8.21
CA ARG A 296 9.69 -34.92 -8.02
C ARG A 296 10.00 -36.15 -8.88
N GLN A 297 10.65 -35.96 -10.02
CA GLN A 297 11.14 -37.07 -10.86
C GLN A 297 12.37 -37.74 -10.23
N GLN A 298 13.25 -36.96 -9.61
CA GLN A 298 14.49 -37.46 -8.99
C GLN A 298 14.25 -38.07 -7.60
N LEU A 299 13.32 -37.51 -6.83
CA LEU A 299 13.02 -37.91 -5.47
C LEU A 299 11.55 -38.33 -5.37
N THR A 300 11.29 -39.62 -5.25
CA THR A 300 9.93 -40.16 -5.07
C THR A 300 9.38 -39.91 -3.67
N THR A 301 10.25 -39.57 -2.72
CA THR A 301 9.93 -39.38 -1.30
C THR A 301 9.67 -37.93 -0.93
N ILE A 302 9.46 -37.01 -1.88
CA ILE A 302 9.13 -35.62 -1.57
C ILE A 302 7.64 -35.32 -1.78
N GLU A 303 7.07 -34.56 -0.86
CA GLU A 303 5.78 -33.93 -1.01
C GLU A 303 5.99 -32.49 -1.49
N ALA A 304 5.15 -32.07 -2.45
CA ALA A 304 5.14 -30.71 -2.97
C ALA A 304 3.76 -30.10 -2.75
N GLN A 305 3.66 -29.17 -1.81
CA GLN A 305 2.41 -28.47 -1.53
C GLN A 305 2.35 -27.15 -2.30
N PRO A 306 1.47 -27.00 -3.31
CA PRO A 306 1.29 -25.74 -4.02
C PRO A 306 0.47 -24.77 -3.18
N ILE A 307 0.90 -23.51 -3.15
CA ILE A 307 0.21 -22.40 -2.53
C ILE A 307 0.07 -21.31 -3.58
N THR A 308 -1.16 -21.09 -4.02
CA THR A 308 -1.49 -20.06 -5.02
C THR A 308 -2.12 -18.86 -4.34
N ALA A 309 -1.49 -17.70 -4.46
CA ALA A 309 -1.94 -16.46 -3.84
C ALA A 309 -1.47 -15.24 -4.64
N TRP A 310 -1.93 -14.05 -4.24
CA TRP A 310 -1.46 -12.80 -4.82
C TRP A 310 -0.18 -12.39 -4.10
N PHE A 311 0.95 -12.79 -4.68
CA PHE A 311 2.28 -12.62 -4.10
C PHE A 311 2.96 -11.31 -4.53
N ASP A 312 2.57 -10.75 -5.67
CA ASP A 312 3.14 -9.52 -6.21
C ASP A 312 2.07 -8.47 -6.54
N THR A 313 2.53 -7.29 -6.94
CA THR A 313 1.71 -6.12 -7.25
C THR A 313 1.07 -6.15 -8.64
N PHE A 314 1.32 -7.17 -9.47
CA PHE A 314 0.88 -7.19 -10.87
C PHE A 314 -0.45 -7.90 -11.11
N GLY A 315 -1.16 -8.23 -10.03
CA GLY A 315 -2.56 -8.65 -10.08
C GLY A 315 -2.80 -10.03 -10.69
N GLN A 316 -1.77 -10.87 -10.74
CA GLN A 316 -1.89 -12.26 -11.16
C GLN A 316 -1.54 -13.18 -9.98
N PRO A 317 -2.39 -14.17 -9.66
CA PRO A 317 -2.01 -15.20 -8.69
C PRO A 317 -0.73 -15.90 -9.15
N GLN A 318 0.20 -16.08 -8.22
CA GLN A 318 1.41 -16.87 -8.43
C GLN A 318 1.35 -18.10 -7.56
N THR A 319 2.05 -19.16 -7.95
CA THR A 319 2.14 -20.38 -7.16
C THR A 319 3.55 -20.54 -6.63
N TYR A 320 3.66 -20.78 -5.34
CA TYR A 320 4.88 -21.21 -4.67
C TYR A 320 4.67 -22.65 -4.20
N TRP A 321 5.72 -23.45 -4.22
CA TRP A 321 5.72 -24.81 -3.75
C TRP A 321 6.57 -24.89 -2.50
N VAL A 322 5.99 -25.47 -1.44
CA VAL A 322 6.74 -25.91 -0.27
C VAL A 322 7.03 -27.40 -0.46
N LEU A 323 8.32 -27.72 -0.55
CA LEU A 323 8.84 -29.06 -0.79
C LEU A 323 9.41 -29.61 0.51
N ARG A 324 9.03 -30.83 0.85
CA ARG A 324 9.50 -31.54 2.05
C ARG A 324 9.70 -33.01 1.77
N LYS A 325 10.61 -33.65 2.50
CA LYS A 325 10.75 -35.11 2.49
C LYS A 325 9.57 -35.70 3.28
N MET A 326 8.85 -36.64 2.68
CA MET A 326 7.80 -37.40 3.37
C MET A 326 8.44 -38.18 4.51
N ALA A 327 7.80 -38.15 5.69
CA ALA A 327 8.11 -39.13 6.72
C ALA A 327 7.85 -40.51 6.11
N VAL A 328 8.87 -41.37 6.12
CA VAL A 328 8.64 -42.79 5.84
C VAL A 328 7.78 -43.28 7.00
N ASP A 329 6.51 -43.61 6.73
CA ASP A 329 5.62 -44.23 7.72
C ASP A 329 6.40 -45.35 8.41
N GLN A 330 6.67 -45.19 9.71
CA GLN A 330 7.31 -46.21 10.54
C GLN A 330 6.30 -47.26 10.98
#